data_AF-A0A9C8C582-F1
#
_entry.id   AF-A0A9C8C582-F1
#
_cell.length_a   1.000
_cell.length_b   1.000
_cell.length_c   1.000
_cell.angle_alpha   90.00
_cell.angle_beta   90.00
_cell.angle_gamma   90.00
#
_symmetry.space_group_name_H-M   'P 1'
#
loop_
_entity.id
_entity.type
_entity.pdbx_description
1 polymer ?
#
loop_
_entity_poly.entity_id
_entity_poly.type
_entity_poly.pdbx_seq_one_letter_code
_entity_poly.pdbx_strand_id
1 'polypeptide(L)'
;MPELNEPLERFIEEYVDSFVKWDLITYFHNNAGVFDSSHSLAVHLGRKESDIKKALRELADKNLVTEIKENGGDVYQYTPSVGISEMVENFVKALEIREKRLLILTKLLRMGVRE
;
A
#
# COMPACT_ATOMS: atom_id res chain seq x y z
N MET A 1 -9.82 -1.70 -24.98
CA MET A 1 -8.47 -1.35 -24.51
C MET A 1 -8.39 -1.77 -23.05
N PRO A 2 -7.21 -2.10 -22.49
CA PRO A 2 -7.10 -2.27 -21.04
C PRO A 2 -7.50 -0.95 -20.38
N GLU A 3 -8.45 -1.04 -19.46
CA GLU A 3 -8.97 0.09 -18.68
C GLU A 3 -8.91 -0.28 -17.20
N LEU A 4 -8.82 0.74 -16.34
CA LEU A 4 -9.02 0.57 -14.91
C LEU A 4 -10.52 0.74 -14.68
N ASN A 5 -11.14 -0.20 -13.95
CA ASN A 5 -12.54 -0.03 -13.59
C ASN A 5 -12.66 0.99 -12.46
N GLU A 6 -13.85 1.59 -12.32
CA GLU A 6 -14.12 2.64 -11.34
C GLU A 6 -13.76 2.26 -9.88
N PRO A 7 -13.99 1.02 -9.40
CA PRO A 7 -13.55 0.61 -8.07
C PRO A 7 -12.02 0.64 -7.89
N LEU A 8 -11.27 0.16 -8.89
CA LEU A 8 -9.81 0.17 -8.84
C LEU A 8 -9.27 1.60 -8.89
N GLU A 9 -9.87 2.48 -9.69
CA GLU A 9 -9.47 3.88 -9.73
C GLU A 9 -9.67 4.59 -8.39
N ARG A 10 -10.83 4.40 -7.74
CA ARG A 10 -11.07 4.93 -6.39
C ARG A 10 -10.07 4.39 -5.38
N PHE A 11 -9.79 3.09 -5.42
CA PHE A 11 -8.80 2.50 -4.52
C PHE A 11 -7.41 3.12 -4.70
N ILE A 12 -6.99 3.39 -5.95
CA ILE A 12 -5.71 4.04 -6.23
C ILE A 12 -5.68 5.47 -5.66
N GLU A 13 -6.74 6.24 -5.86
CA GLU A 13 -6.85 7.61 -5.36
C GLU A 13 -6.89 7.68 -3.84
N GLU A 14 -7.56 6.73 -3.20
CA GLU A 14 -7.71 6.69 -1.76
C GLU A 14 -6.53 6.05 -1.04
N TYR A 15 -5.96 4.94 -1.53
CA TYR A 15 -4.99 4.14 -0.77
C TYR A 15 -3.57 4.18 -1.35
N VAL A 16 -3.41 4.49 -2.64
CA VAL A 16 -2.14 4.34 -3.37
C VAL A 16 -1.61 5.69 -3.87
N ASP A 17 -1.90 6.77 -3.15
CA ASP A 17 -1.47 8.14 -3.46
C ASP A 17 0.04 8.41 -3.23
N SER A 18 0.86 7.39 -3.02
CA SER A 18 2.33 7.42 -2.91
C SER A 18 2.97 6.13 -3.39
N PHE A 19 4.18 6.23 -3.94
CA PHE A 19 4.97 5.03 -4.28
C PHE A 19 5.33 4.22 -3.03
N VAL A 20 5.47 4.88 -1.87
CA VAL A 20 5.63 4.20 -0.57
C VAL A 20 4.41 3.33 -0.24
N LYS A 21 3.18 3.86 -0.39
CA LYS A 21 1.96 3.08 -0.13
C LYS A 21 1.77 1.97 -1.15
N TRP A 22 2.10 2.20 -2.42
CA TRP A 22 2.14 1.12 -3.42
C TRP A 22 2.99 -0.04 -2.91
N ASP A 23 4.23 0.24 -2.50
CA ASP A 23 5.17 -0.79 -2.08
C ASP A 23 4.69 -1.50 -0.81
N LEU A 24 4.21 -0.75 0.19
CA LEU A 24 3.66 -1.31 1.42
C LEU A 24 2.44 -2.20 1.16
N ILE A 25 1.47 -1.74 0.38
CA ILE A 25 0.25 -2.51 0.07
C ILE A 25 0.62 -3.80 -0.68
N THR A 26 1.52 -3.70 -1.66
CA THR A 26 2.00 -4.88 -2.41
C THR A 26 2.76 -5.84 -1.50
N TYR A 27 3.59 -5.32 -0.59
CA TYR A 27 4.35 -6.10 0.37
C TYR A 27 3.43 -6.85 1.35
N PHE A 28 2.46 -6.16 1.97
CA PHE A 28 1.54 -6.76 2.92
C PHE A 28 0.66 -7.84 2.27
N HIS A 29 0.16 -7.59 1.07
CA HIS A 29 -0.61 -8.57 0.31
C HIS A 29 0.20 -9.85 0.06
N ASN A 30 1.45 -9.70 -0.39
CA ASN A 30 2.31 -10.85 -0.74
C ASN A 30 2.85 -11.59 0.48
N ASN A 31 2.76 -11.01 1.67
CA ASN A 31 3.25 -11.57 2.92
C ASN A 31 2.13 -11.54 3.97
N ALA A 32 1.07 -12.32 3.73
CA ALA A 32 -0.06 -12.42 4.64
C ALA A 32 0.40 -12.83 6.05
N GLY A 33 -0.06 -12.10 7.07
CA GLY A 33 0.33 -12.32 8.46
C GLY A 33 1.62 -11.58 8.89
N VAL A 34 2.17 -10.70 8.04
CA VAL A 34 3.25 -9.81 8.45
C VAL A 34 2.82 -8.99 9.67
N PHE A 35 3.75 -8.97 10.62
CA PHE A 35 3.74 -8.17 11.82
C PHE A 35 5.15 -7.61 11.94
N ASP A 36 5.35 -6.35 11.56
CA ASP A 36 6.70 -5.81 11.46
C ASP A 36 6.78 -4.32 11.81
N SER A 37 7.96 -3.88 12.19
CA SER A 37 8.24 -2.48 12.53
C SER A 37 8.42 -1.62 11.29
N SER A 38 8.21 -0.30 11.43
CA SER A 38 8.55 0.65 10.37
C SER A 38 10.02 0.58 9.94
N HIS A 39 10.91 0.23 10.88
CA HIS A 39 12.34 0.12 10.63
C HIS A 39 12.66 -1.07 9.70
N SER A 40 12.17 -2.27 10.04
CA SER A 40 12.37 -3.46 9.21
C SER A 40 11.78 -3.30 7.82
N LEU A 41 10.56 -2.73 7.73
CA LEU A 41 9.90 -2.45 6.45
C LEU A 41 10.71 -1.47 5.59
N ALA A 42 11.31 -0.44 6.21
CA ALA A 42 12.17 0.50 5.51
C ALA A 42 13.43 -0.17 4.95
N VAL A 43 14.07 -1.05 5.72
CA VAL A 43 15.22 -1.84 5.26
C VAL A 43 14.82 -2.78 4.12
N HIS A 44 13.72 -3.51 4.25
CA HIS A 44 13.23 -4.43 3.23
C HIS A 44 12.83 -3.75 1.93
N LEU A 45 12.17 -2.59 2.01
CA LEU A 45 11.68 -1.85 0.83
C LEU A 45 12.71 -0.87 0.28
N GLY A 46 13.87 -0.70 0.92
CA GLY A 46 14.91 0.24 0.50
C GLY A 46 14.46 1.70 0.56
N ARG A 47 13.58 2.04 1.51
CA ARG A 47 13.00 3.38 1.68
C ARG A 47 13.45 4.02 2.99
N LYS A 48 13.26 5.33 3.13
CA LYS A 48 13.51 6.01 4.41
C LYS A 48 12.45 5.61 5.43
N GLU A 49 12.90 5.33 6.65
CA GLU A 49 12.02 4.96 7.75
C GLU A 49 10.96 6.03 8.05
N SER A 50 11.31 7.32 7.91
CA SER A 50 10.35 8.42 8.08
C SER A 50 9.18 8.35 7.11
N ASP A 51 9.45 7.96 5.86
CA ASP A 51 8.46 7.94 4.79
C ASP A 51 7.56 6.71 4.94
N ILE A 52 8.16 5.57 5.30
CA ILE A 52 7.45 4.34 5.69
C ILE A 52 6.55 4.58 6.89
N LYS A 53 7.06 5.20 7.96
CA LYS A 53 6.28 5.47 9.17
C LYS A 53 5.11 6.41 8.89
N LYS A 54 5.30 7.43 8.07
CA LYS A 54 4.23 8.32 7.63
C LYS A 54 3.16 7.55 6.84
N ALA A 55 3.57 6.76 5.85
CA ALA A 55 2.65 5.98 5.02
C ALA A 55 1.88 4.92 5.83
N LEU A 56 2.54 4.23 6.76
CA LEU A 56 1.91 3.25 7.65
C LEU A 56 0.83 3.87 8.54
N ARG A 57 1.09 5.05 9.10
CA ARG A 57 0.08 5.80 9.87
C ARG A 57 -1.13 6.17 9.03
N GLU A 58 -0.91 6.70 7.82
CA GLU A 58 -2.00 7.04 6.90
C GLU A 58 -2.80 5.81 6.43
N LEU A 59 -2.15 4.64 6.32
CA LEU A 59 -2.83 3.36 6.04
C LEU A 59 -3.56 2.80 7.27
N ALA A 60 -3.04 3.05 8.48
CA ALA A 60 -3.70 2.68 9.73
C ALA A 60 -4.98 3.50 9.95
N ASP A 61 -4.94 4.80 9.66
CA ASP A 61 -6.11 5.68 9.68
C ASP A 61 -7.23 5.20 8.73
N LYS A 62 -6.86 4.45 7.69
CA LYS A 62 -7.78 3.85 6.71
C LYS A 62 -8.10 2.38 6.99
N ASN A 63 -7.71 1.85 8.15
CA ASN A 63 -7.95 0.47 8.58
C ASN A 63 -7.39 -0.60 7.63
N LEU A 64 -6.32 -0.30 6.88
CA LEU A 64 -5.62 -1.29 6.06
C LEU A 64 -4.58 -2.06 6.89
N VAL A 65 -3.96 -1.38 7.84
CA VAL A 65 -3.08 -1.97 8.86
C VAL A 65 -3.54 -1.55 10.25
N THR A 66 -3.16 -2.32 11.27
CA THR A 66 -3.31 -1.91 12.67
C THR A 66 -1.94 -1.54 13.23
N GLU A 67 -1.83 -0.36 13.84
CA GLU A 67 -0.67 0.03 14.64
C GLU A 67 -0.81 -0.55 16.06
N ILE A 68 0.20 -1.29 16.50
CA ILE A 68 0.27 -1.89 17.83
C ILE A 68 1.50 -1.31 18.52
N LYS A 69 1.30 -0.81 19.75
CA LYS A 69 2.38 -0.24 20.56
C LYS A 69 3.02 -1.36 21.38
N GLU A 70 4.29 -1.64 21.11
CA GLU A 70 5.09 -2.56 21.92
C GLU A 70 6.25 -1.83 22.60
N ASN A 71 6.81 -2.45 23.65
CA ASN A 71 7.95 -1.91 24.40
C ASN A 71 9.20 -1.89 23.50
N GLY A 72 9.40 -0.79 22.75
CA GLY A 72 10.53 -0.62 21.84
C GLY A 72 10.18 0.01 20.49
N GLY A 73 8.90 0.17 20.16
CA GLY A 73 8.48 0.83 18.92
C GLY A 73 7.04 0.51 18.51
N ASP A 74 6.60 1.17 17.44
CA ASP A 74 5.33 0.90 16.78
C ASP A 74 5.52 -0.26 15.78
N VAL A 75 4.71 -1.32 15.91
CA VAL A 75 4.66 -2.45 14.96
C VAL A 75 3.32 -2.44 14.22
N TYR A 76 3.33 -2.89 12.98
CA TYR A 76 2.16 -2.81 12.10
C TYR A 76 1.78 -4.19 11.59
N GLN A 77 0.48 -4.48 11.66
CA GLN A 77 -0.09 -5.74 11.21
C GLN A 77 -1.05 -5.51 10.04
N TYR A 78 -0.94 -6.32 8.99
CA TYR A 78 -1.93 -6.30 7.89
C TYR A 78 -3.24 -6.96 8.33
N THR A 79 -4.26 -6.14 8.61
CA THR A 79 -5.57 -6.60 9.11
C THR A 79 -6.71 -5.84 8.44
N PRO A 80 -6.79 -5.79 7.10
CA PRO A 80 -7.88 -5.11 6.43
C PRO A 80 -9.22 -5.83 6.68
N SER A 81 -10.32 -5.08 6.61
CA SER A 81 -11.64 -5.70 6.49
C SER A 81 -11.77 -6.49 5.18
N VAL A 82 -12.74 -7.40 5.08
CA VAL A 82 -12.96 -8.22 3.87
C VAL A 82 -13.06 -7.36 2.61
N GLY A 83 -13.82 -6.25 2.66
CA GLY A 83 -13.96 -5.34 1.52
C GLY A 83 -12.66 -4.65 1.12
N ILE A 84 -11.84 -4.21 2.09
CA ILE A 84 -10.52 -3.61 1.79
C ILE A 84 -9.58 -4.66 1.20
N SER A 85 -9.58 -5.88 1.75
CA SER A 85 -8.74 -6.98 1.25
C SER A 85 -9.07 -7.32 -0.21
N GLU A 86 -10.35 -7.33 -0.60
CA GLU A 86 -10.75 -7.55 -1.99
C GLU A 86 -10.27 -6.43 -2.92
N MET A 87 -10.29 -5.16 -2.46
CA MET A 87 -9.76 -4.05 -3.23
C MET A 87 -8.24 -4.14 -3.40
N VAL A 88 -7.51 -4.52 -2.34
CA VAL A 88 -6.06 -4.75 -2.40
C VAL A 88 -5.72 -5.88 -3.38
N GLU A 89 -6.43 -7.01 -3.29
CA GLU A 89 -6.27 -8.14 -4.21
C GLU A 89 -6.50 -7.72 -5.67
N ASN A 90 -7.57 -6.97 -5.94
CA ASN A 90 -7.86 -6.45 -7.27
C ASN A 90 -6.76 -5.51 -7.80
N PHE A 91 -6.21 -4.67 -6.93
CA PHE A 91 -5.07 -3.81 -7.25
C PHE A 91 -3.83 -4.63 -7.59
N VAL A 92 -3.45 -5.60 -6.75
CA VAL A 92 -2.25 -6.42 -6.97
C VAL A 92 -2.38 -7.26 -8.25
N LYS A 93 -3.54 -7.88 -8.50
CA LYS A 93 -3.83 -8.56 -9.77
C LYS A 93 -3.72 -7.64 -10.98
N ALA A 94 -4.12 -6.37 -10.86
CA ALA A 94 -3.95 -5.41 -11.94
C ALA A 94 -2.47 -5.12 -12.23
N LEU A 95 -1.57 -5.20 -11.24
CA LEU A 95 -0.13 -5.00 -11.43
C LEU A 95 0.54 -6.14 -12.22
N GLU A 96 -0.06 -7.33 -12.24
CA GLU A 96 0.42 -8.47 -13.02
C GLU A 96 0.24 -8.26 -14.54
N ILE A 97 -0.76 -7.46 -14.94
CA ILE A 97 -1.02 -7.10 -16.33
C ILE A 97 -0.21 -5.86 -16.70
N ARG A 98 0.76 -6.01 -17.62
CA ARG A 98 1.72 -4.95 -17.99
C ARG A 98 1.04 -3.63 -18.36
N GLU A 99 0.00 -3.68 -19.17
CA GLU A 99 -0.72 -2.50 -19.65
C GLU A 99 -1.43 -1.78 -18.50
N LYS A 100 -2.07 -2.54 -17.58
CA LYS A 100 -2.71 -1.97 -16.39
C LYS A 100 -1.69 -1.37 -15.44
N ARG A 101 -0.55 -2.04 -15.21
CA ARG A 101 0.55 -1.49 -14.41
C ARG A 101 1.04 -0.14 -14.95
N LEU A 102 1.18 -0.01 -16.27
CA LEU A 102 1.56 1.26 -16.91
C LEU A 102 0.49 2.34 -16.74
N LEU A 103 -0.80 1.99 -16.82
CA LEU A 103 -1.90 2.92 -16.58
C LEU A 103 -1.91 3.44 -15.13
N ILE A 104 -1.73 2.55 -14.16
CA ILE A 104 -1.68 2.91 -12.74
C ILE A 104 -0.48 3.82 -12.48
N LEU A 105 0.71 3.46 -12.97
CA LEU A 105 1.91 4.30 -12.87
C LEU A 105 1.68 5.69 -13.48
N THR A 106 1.10 5.75 -14.68
CA THR A 106 0.78 7.02 -15.35
C THR A 106 -0.21 7.86 -14.54
N LYS A 107 -1.20 7.22 -13.91
CA LYS A 107 -2.18 7.89 -13.05
C LYS A 107 -1.50 8.52 -11.83
N LEU A 108 -0.63 7.78 -11.14
CA LEU A 108 0.10 8.30 -9.98
C LEU A 108 1.01 9.47 -10.36
N LEU A 109 1.70 9.40 -11.49
CA LEU A 109 2.51 10.52 -11.97
C LEU A 109 1.65 11.77 -12.25
N ARG A 110 0.44 11.59 -12.80
CA ARG A 110 -0.51 12.70 -13.05
C ARG A 110 -1.09 13.30 -11.77
N MET A 111 -1.24 12.49 -10.72
CA MET A 111 -1.70 12.93 -9.40
C MET A 111 -0.63 13.77 -8.66
N GLY A 112 0.59 13.89 -9.19
CA GLY A 112 1.67 14.66 -8.56
C GLY A 112 2.26 13.94 -7.34
N VAL A 113 2.18 12.61 -7.36
CA VAL A 113 2.58 11.73 -6.27
C VAL A 113 4.09 11.83 -6.00
N ARG A 114 4.47 11.92 -4.71
CA ARG A 114 5.88 12.01 -4.28
C ARG A 114 6.44 10.62 -3.93
N GLU A 115 7.78 10.53 -3.94
CA GLU A 115 8.52 9.34 -3.48
C GLU A 115 8.42 9.10 -1.97
#